data_AF-A0A182TT98-F1
#
_entry.id   AF-A0A182TT98-F1
#
_cell.length_a   1.000
_cell.length_b   1.000
_cell.length_c   1.000
_cell.angle_alpha   90.00
_cell.angle_beta   90.00
_cell.angle_gamma   90.00
#
_symmetry.space_group_name_H-M   'P 1'
#
loop_
_entity.id
_entity.type
_entity.pdbx_description
1 polymer ?
#
loop_
_entity_poly.entity_id
_entity_poly.type
_entity_poly.pdbx_seq_one_letter_code
_entity_poly.pdbx_strand_id
1 'polypeptide(L)'
;MANVIGRLQEEALKRKNRLKELRYKRNHEELQQIMVNEVSANIPKPVFRNYKHEYEIQESSAIANQAGIVEKQIDVQLEMMTTPIVIDEIDIVNLAPRKPDWDLKRDVSKKLEKLDRRTQKAIAEIIRDRLIAGQEQDILKAVNVATSAASVTLNENHTDN
;
A
#
# COMPACT_ATOMS: atom_id res chain seq x y z
N MET A 1 63.62 -57.42 12.98
CA MET A 1 62.92 -56.21 12.45
C MET A 1 61.75 -56.55 11.50
N ALA A 2 61.28 -57.80 11.40
CA ALA A 2 60.19 -58.19 10.48
C ALA A 2 58.75 -58.01 11.04
N ASN A 3 58.59 -57.90 12.37
CA ASN A 3 57.27 -57.85 13.03
C ASN A 3 56.59 -56.46 13.02
N VAL A 4 57.32 -55.40 12.64
CA VAL A 4 56.80 -54.02 12.62
C VAL A 4 56.03 -53.73 11.33
N ILE A 5 56.46 -54.32 10.21
CA ILE A 5 55.87 -54.13 8.87
C ILE A 5 54.47 -54.76 8.81
N GLY A 6 54.28 -55.94 9.42
CA GLY A 6 52.97 -56.60 9.50
C GLY A 6 51.95 -55.87 10.37
N ARG A 7 52.37 -55.30 11.51
CA ARG A 7 51.48 -54.50 12.39
C ARG A 7 51.00 -53.22 11.72
N LEU A 8 51.90 -52.53 11.01
CA LEU A 8 51.55 -51.34 10.24
C LEU A 8 50.56 -51.66 9.10
N GLN A 9 50.77 -52.79 8.43
CA GLN A 9 49.88 -53.26 7.37
C GLN A 9 48.48 -53.64 7.92
N GLU A 10 48.42 -54.30 9.06
CA GLU A 10 47.16 -54.66 9.72
C GLU A 10 46.36 -53.41 10.17
N GLU A 11 47.05 -52.42 10.73
CA GLU A 11 46.44 -51.16 11.15
C GLU A 11 45.95 -50.32 9.95
N ALA A 12 46.71 -50.31 8.85
CA ALA A 12 46.31 -49.67 7.60
C ALA A 12 45.04 -50.32 7.01
N LEU A 13 44.91 -51.66 7.08
CA LEU A 13 43.71 -52.37 6.64
C LEU A 13 42.50 -52.07 7.54
N LYS A 14 42.67 -52.03 8.86
CA LYS A 14 41.61 -51.62 9.81
C LYS A 14 41.13 -50.19 9.51
N ARG A 15 42.07 -49.26 9.27
CA ARG A 15 41.74 -47.88 8.87
C ARG A 15 40.99 -47.84 7.53
N LYS A 16 41.44 -48.59 6.53
CA LYS A 16 40.79 -48.67 5.22
C LYS A 16 39.35 -49.17 5.34
N ASN A 17 39.10 -50.22 6.12
CA ASN A 17 37.76 -50.76 6.34
C ASN A 17 36.86 -49.76 7.07
N ARG A 18 37.36 -49.12 8.14
CA ARG A 18 36.64 -48.06 8.85
C ARG A 18 36.30 -46.88 7.94
N LEU A 19 37.23 -46.44 7.10
CA LEU A 19 36.96 -45.38 6.12
C LEU A 19 35.92 -45.81 5.08
N LYS A 20 35.94 -47.07 4.66
CA LYS A 20 34.97 -47.63 3.72
C LYS A 20 33.56 -47.61 4.32
N GLU A 21 33.41 -48.03 5.58
CA GLU A 21 32.14 -47.97 6.31
C GLU A 21 31.64 -46.54 6.49
N LEU A 22 32.51 -45.60 6.87
CA LEU A 22 32.15 -44.17 6.98
C LEU A 22 31.70 -43.60 5.63
N ARG A 23 32.36 -43.98 4.53
CA ARG A 23 31.96 -43.57 3.18
C ARG A 23 30.61 -44.16 2.79
N TYR A 24 30.36 -45.43 3.08
CA TYR A 24 29.05 -46.04 2.82
C TYR A 24 27.93 -45.39 3.63
N LYS A 25 28.15 -45.10 4.92
CA LYS A 25 27.15 -44.42 5.76
C LYS A 25 26.81 -43.03 5.24
N ARG A 26 27.82 -42.21 4.92
CA ARG A 26 27.61 -40.88 4.33
C ARG A 26 26.82 -40.95 3.02
N ASN A 27 27.17 -41.87 2.13
CA ASN A 27 26.44 -42.02 0.87
C ASN A 27 24.99 -42.51 1.10
N HIS A 28 24.76 -43.36 2.11
CA HIS A 28 23.41 -43.81 2.45
C HIS A 28 22.56 -42.70 3.07
N GLU A 29 23.16 -41.85 3.91
CA GLU A 29 22.53 -40.64 4.45
C GLU A 29 22.19 -39.65 3.32
N GLU A 30 23.11 -39.42 2.38
CA GLU A 30 22.86 -38.60 1.18
C GLU A 30 21.69 -39.17 0.35
N LEU A 31 21.65 -40.48 0.12
CA LEU A 31 20.56 -41.13 -0.62
C LEU A 31 19.22 -41.07 0.12
N GLN A 32 19.21 -41.28 1.45
CA GLN A 32 17.99 -41.12 2.25
C GLN A 32 17.48 -39.68 2.22
N GLN A 33 18.38 -38.70 2.25
CA GLN A 33 18.02 -37.28 2.21
C GLN A 33 17.47 -36.87 0.83
N ILE A 34 18.00 -37.46 -0.25
CA ILE A 34 17.45 -37.33 -1.60
C ILE A 34 16.05 -37.97 -1.68
N MET A 35 15.85 -39.17 -1.14
CA MET A 35 14.55 -39.85 -1.13
C MET A 35 13.48 -39.07 -0.34
N VAL A 36 13.84 -38.50 0.82
CA VAL A 36 12.93 -37.66 1.62
C VAL A 36 12.57 -36.37 0.87
N ASN A 37 13.52 -35.78 0.13
CA ASN A 37 13.26 -34.61 -0.70
C ASN A 37 12.36 -34.90 -1.91
N GLU A 38 12.52 -36.06 -2.57
CA GLU A 38 11.64 -36.46 -3.68
C GLU A 38 10.20 -36.72 -3.21
N VAL A 39 10.01 -37.35 -2.04
CA VAL A 39 8.67 -37.53 -1.45
C VAL A 39 8.06 -36.18 -1.05
N SER A 40 8.88 -35.24 -0.55
CA SER A 40 8.42 -33.88 -0.25
C SER A 40 8.11 -33.05 -1.50
N ALA A 41 8.69 -33.37 -2.65
CA ALA A 41 8.41 -32.67 -3.92
C ALA A 41 7.03 -33.01 -4.52
N ASN A 42 6.42 -34.12 -4.10
CA ASN A 42 5.09 -34.56 -4.58
C ASN A 42 3.91 -34.00 -3.73
N ILE A 43 4.20 -33.16 -2.74
CA ILE A 43 3.18 -32.45 -1.96
C ILE A 43 2.94 -31.09 -2.63
N PRO A 44 1.69 -30.72 -2.98
CA PRO A 44 1.42 -29.43 -3.61
C PRO A 44 1.83 -28.28 -2.69
N LYS A 45 2.68 -27.38 -3.21
CA LYS A 45 3.24 -26.26 -2.44
C LYS A 45 2.13 -25.28 -2.02
N PRO A 46 2.09 -24.83 -0.75
CA PRO A 46 1.09 -23.89 -0.28
C PRO A 46 1.27 -22.51 -0.95
N VAL A 47 0.22 -22.03 -1.61
CA VAL A 47 0.21 -20.69 -2.22
C VAL A 47 -0.27 -19.69 -1.17
N PHE A 48 0.67 -18.91 -0.64
CA PHE A 48 0.36 -17.82 0.30
C PHE A 48 -0.13 -16.59 -0.46
N ARG A 49 -1.45 -16.37 -0.44
CA ARG A 49 -2.09 -15.27 -1.21
C ARG A 49 -1.62 -13.86 -0.81
N ASN A 50 -1.02 -13.71 0.38
CA ASN A 50 -0.57 -12.42 0.95
C ASN A 50 0.94 -12.34 1.26
N TYR A 51 1.75 -13.33 0.89
CA TYR A 51 3.19 -13.29 1.17
C TYR A 51 4.00 -13.38 -0.13
N LYS A 52 4.73 -12.30 -0.43
CA LYS A 52 5.78 -12.29 -1.46
C LYS A 52 7.11 -12.22 -0.71
N HIS A 53 7.95 -13.23 -0.83
CA HIS A 53 9.31 -13.15 -0.32
C HIS A 53 10.07 -12.14 -1.19
N GLU A 54 10.50 -11.02 -0.64
CA GLU A 54 11.18 -9.96 -1.41
C GLU A 54 12.65 -10.28 -1.73
N TYR A 55 13.19 -11.40 -1.25
CA TYR A 55 14.62 -11.70 -1.38
C TYR A 55 14.84 -13.17 -1.72
N GLU A 56 14.58 -13.54 -2.97
CA GLU A 56 15.27 -14.68 -3.57
C GLU A 56 16.71 -14.21 -3.83
N ILE A 57 17.65 -14.71 -3.04
CA ILE A 57 19.08 -14.41 -3.21
C ILE A 57 19.46 -15.01 -4.57
N GLN A 58 19.48 -14.16 -5.59
CA GLN A 58 19.96 -14.50 -6.92
C GLN A 58 21.41 -14.93 -6.77
N GLU A 59 21.68 -16.21 -7.03
CA GLU A 59 23.04 -16.70 -7.21
C GLU A 59 23.75 -15.77 -8.18
N SER A 60 24.80 -15.12 -7.68
CA SER A 60 25.51 -14.03 -8.34
C SER A 60 26.21 -14.53 -9.60
N SER A 61 25.49 -14.56 -10.71
CA SER A 61 26.06 -14.67 -12.07
C SER A 61 25.95 -13.34 -12.84
N ALA A 62 25.48 -12.28 -12.20
CA ALA A 62 25.13 -11.01 -12.87
C ALA A 62 26.20 -9.89 -12.77
N ILE A 63 27.50 -10.22 -12.77
CA ILE A 63 28.57 -9.18 -12.86
C ILE A 63 28.98 -8.89 -14.32
N ALA A 64 28.39 -9.57 -15.31
CA ALA A 64 28.78 -9.38 -16.71
C ALA A 64 28.16 -8.15 -17.40
N ASN A 65 27.17 -7.46 -16.82
CA ASN A 65 26.36 -6.45 -17.53
C ASN A 65 26.14 -5.12 -16.80
N GLN A 66 27.07 -4.66 -15.93
CA GLN A 66 26.97 -3.32 -15.31
C GLN A 66 27.32 -2.16 -16.25
N ALA A 67 27.95 -2.40 -17.40
CA ALA A 67 28.34 -1.33 -18.33
C ALA A 67 27.13 -0.61 -18.96
N GLY A 68 26.01 -1.32 -19.17
CA GLY A 68 24.78 -0.74 -19.72
C GLY A 68 23.85 -0.08 -18.69
N ILE A 69 24.20 -0.09 -17.40
CA ILE A 69 23.41 0.56 -16.33
C ILE A 69 23.79 2.03 -16.20
N VAL A 70 25.08 2.36 -16.38
CA VAL A 70 25.59 3.73 -16.23
C VAL A 70 25.08 4.63 -17.36
N GLU A 71 25.13 4.18 -18.60
CA GLU A 71 24.64 4.94 -19.77
C GLU A 71 23.15 5.28 -19.62
N LYS A 72 22.32 4.28 -19.28
CA LYS A 72 20.89 4.49 -19.05
C LYS A 72 20.60 5.47 -17.90
N GLN A 73 21.42 5.44 -16.85
CA GLN A 73 21.25 6.35 -15.72
C GLN A 73 21.67 7.78 -16.05
N ILE A 74 22.70 7.94 -16.87
CA ILE A 74 23.12 9.24 -17.42
C ILE A 74 22.02 9.81 -18.33
N ASP A 75 21.45 8.98 -19.22
CA ASP A 75 20.36 9.40 -20.11
C ASP A 75 19.13 9.88 -19.31
N VAL A 76 18.72 9.13 -18.30
CA VAL A 76 17.61 9.51 -17.40
C VAL A 76 17.90 10.82 -16.67
N GLN A 77 19.14 11.03 -16.19
CA GLN A 77 19.54 12.28 -15.54
C GLN A 77 19.54 13.46 -16.53
N LEU A 78 19.98 13.23 -17.76
CA LEU A 78 19.98 14.24 -18.82
C LEU A 78 18.54 14.65 -19.18
N GLU A 79 17.62 13.68 -19.30
CA GLU A 79 16.19 13.93 -19.51
C GLU A 79 15.59 14.73 -18.36
N MET A 80 15.90 14.38 -17.10
CA MET A 80 15.46 15.11 -15.91
C MET A 80 16.03 16.54 -15.81
N MET A 81 17.23 16.79 -16.36
CA MET A 81 17.81 18.13 -16.43
C MET A 81 17.24 18.96 -17.59
N THR A 82 16.75 18.28 -18.64
CA THR A 82 16.17 18.94 -19.82
C THR A 82 14.73 19.36 -19.56
N THR A 83 13.98 18.61 -18.75
CA THR A 83 12.66 19.03 -18.32
C THR A 83 12.81 20.27 -17.42
N PRO A 84 12.25 21.43 -17.80
CA PRO A 84 12.24 22.57 -16.91
C PRO A 84 11.50 22.13 -15.65
N ILE A 85 12.12 22.33 -14.50
CA ILE A 85 11.47 22.08 -13.21
C ILE A 85 10.33 23.09 -13.16
N VAL A 86 9.12 22.64 -13.55
CA VAL A 86 7.90 23.42 -13.37
C VAL A 86 7.68 23.39 -11.86
N ILE A 87 8.30 24.34 -11.18
CA ILE A 87 7.94 24.67 -9.83
C ILE A 87 6.52 25.20 -9.97
N ASP A 88 5.53 24.33 -9.74
CA ASP A 88 4.18 24.77 -9.44
C ASP A 88 4.36 25.79 -8.32
N GLU A 89 4.17 27.07 -8.67
CA GLU A 89 4.33 28.18 -7.76
C GLU A 89 3.52 27.84 -6.51
N ILE A 90 4.22 27.60 -5.41
CA ILE A 90 3.59 27.28 -4.14
C ILE A 90 2.73 28.49 -3.82
N ASP A 91 1.41 28.33 -3.93
CA ASP A 91 0.44 29.40 -3.81
C ASP A 91 0.48 29.97 -2.37
N ILE A 92 1.28 31.02 -2.19
CA ILE A 92 1.63 31.65 -0.89
C ILE A 92 0.37 32.15 -0.18
N VAL A 93 -0.71 32.36 -0.92
CA VAL A 93 -2.01 32.81 -0.43
C VAL A 93 -2.71 31.71 0.39
N ASN A 94 -2.46 30.43 0.08
CA ASN A 94 -3.03 29.29 0.82
C ASN A 94 -2.26 28.93 2.09
N LEU A 95 -0.98 29.36 2.19
CA LEU A 95 -0.10 29.11 3.34
C LEU A 95 -0.23 30.16 4.45
N ALA A 96 -0.88 31.29 4.16
CA ALA A 96 -1.15 32.33 5.15
C ALA A 96 -2.00 31.80 6.32
N PRO A 97 -1.82 32.35 7.54
CA PRO A 97 -2.62 31.95 8.69
C PRO A 97 -4.11 32.24 8.45
N ARG A 98 -4.89 31.17 8.33
CA ARG A 98 -6.34 31.24 8.14
C ARG A 98 -7.05 31.56 9.47
N LYS A 99 -8.32 31.99 9.39
CA LYS A 99 -9.17 32.21 10.58
C LYS A 99 -9.19 30.93 11.45
N PRO A 100 -9.20 31.02 12.79
CA PRO A 100 -9.19 29.84 13.66
C PRO A 100 -10.35 28.86 13.38
N ASP A 101 -11.49 29.36 12.93
CA ASP A 101 -12.68 28.55 12.61
C ASP A 101 -12.64 27.90 11.21
N TRP A 102 -11.62 28.17 10.40
CA TRP A 102 -11.61 27.72 9.00
C TRP A 102 -11.61 26.20 8.87
N ASP A 103 -10.89 25.54 9.78
CA ASP A 103 -10.74 24.10 9.81
C ASP A 103 -12.05 23.44 10.24
N LEU A 104 -12.68 24.01 11.28
CA LEU A 104 -13.99 23.58 11.74
C LEU A 104 -15.06 23.71 10.64
N LYS A 105 -15.07 24.84 9.90
CA LYS A 105 -15.99 25.03 8.78
C LYS A 105 -15.77 24.00 7.68
N ARG A 106 -14.52 23.73 7.31
CA ARG A 106 -14.17 22.74 6.29
C ARG A 106 -14.65 21.33 6.69
N ASP A 107 -14.36 20.93 7.91
CA ASP A 107 -14.67 19.58 8.41
C ASP A 107 -16.19 19.37 8.60
N VAL A 108 -16.90 20.45 8.97
CA VAL A 108 -18.36 20.42 9.15
C VAL A 108 -19.12 20.58 7.83
N SER A 109 -18.56 21.27 6.83
CA SER A 109 -19.21 21.49 5.51
C SER A 109 -19.71 20.20 4.87
N LYS A 110 -18.90 19.13 4.87
CA LYS A 110 -19.30 17.83 4.27
C LYS A 110 -20.48 17.17 5.00
N LYS A 111 -20.61 17.40 6.31
CA LYS A 111 -21.73 16.89 7.11
C LYS A 111 -22.98 17.75 6.88
N LEU A 112 -22.82 19.07 6.83
CA LEU A 112 -23.91 20.00 6.53
C LEU A 112 -24.48 19.77 5.14
N GLU A 113 -23.66 19.54 4.12
CA GLU A 113 -24.14 19.25 2.76
C GLU A 113 -25.04 18.00 2.72
N LYS A 114 -24.62 16.92 3.40
CA LYS A 114 -25.44 15.70 3.51
C LYS A 114 -26.74 15.93 4.27
N LEU A 115 -26.69 16.74 5.32
CA LEU A 115 -27.87 17.07 6.12
C LEU A 115 -28.82 17.95 5.32
N ASP A 116 -28.33 18.99 4.66
CA ASP A 116 -29.10 19.92 3.84
C ASP A 116 -29.84 19.19 2.72
N ARG A 117 -29.17 18.25 2.02
CA ARG A 117 -29.86 17.38 1.02
C ARG A 117 -31.02 16.58 1.62
N ARG A 118 -30.88 16.07 2.84
CA ARG A 118 -31.96 15.33 3.53
C ARG A 118 -33.07 16.27 3.98
N THR A 119 -32.71 17.44 4.50
CA THR A 119 -33.65 18.47 4.93
C THR A 119 -34.47 18.98 3.75
N GLN A 120 -33.85 19.31 2.62
CA GLN A 120 -34.54 19.70 1.39
C GLN A 120 -35.48 18.60 0.89
N LYS A 121 -35.06 17.33 0.94
CA LYS A 121 -35.92 16.19 0.58
C LYS A 121 -37.14 16.09 1.51
N ALA A 122 -36.93 16.18 2.83
CA ALA A 122 -38.02 16.15 3.80
C ALA A 122 -38.97 17.35 3.63
N ILE A 123 -38.43 18.55 3.37
CA ILE A 123 -39.23 19.74 3.06
C ILE A 123 -40.08 19.51 1.80
N ALA A 124 -39.49 18.95 0.74
CA ALA A 124 -40.21 18.65 -0.49
C ALA A 124 -41.33 17.62 -0.28
N GLU A 125 -41.09 16.57 0.52
CA GLU A 125 -42.11 15.59 0.90
C GLU A 125 -43.25 16.25 1.69
N ILE A 126 -42.93 17.07 2.71
CA ILE A 126 -43.94 17.80 3.49
C ILE A 126 -44.77 18.75 2.61
N ILE A 127 -44.14 19.45 1.67
CA ILE A 127 -44.85 20.34 0.74
C ILE A 127 -45.78 19.53 -0.17
N ARG A 128 -45.33 18.36 -0.66
CA ARG A 128 -46.14 17.48 -1.49
C ARG A 128 -47.39 17.01 -0.75
N ASP A 129 -47.26 16.59 0.51
CA ASP A 129 -48.38 16.15 1.33
C ASP A 129 -49.37 17.29 1.61
N ARG A 130 -48.87 18.49 1.90
CA ARG A 130 -49.71 19.68 2.12
C ARG A 130 -50.45 20.13 0.86
N LEU A 131 -49.85 20.00 -0.32
CA LEU A 131 -50.51 20.27 -1.59
C LEU A 131 -51.64 19.27 -1.86
N ILE A 132 -51.42 17.98 -1.57
CA ILE A 132 -52.48 16.95 -1.66
C ILE A 132 -53.63 17.27 -0.68
N ALA A 133 -53.31 17.79 0.50
CA ALA A 133 -54.29 18.23 1.50
C ALA A 133 -54.98 19.57 1.17
N GLY A 134 -54.64 20.23 0.06
CA GLY A 134 -55.27 21.48 -0.41
C GLY A 134 -54.85 22.75 0.34
N GLN A 135 -53.72 22.73 1.07
CA GLN A 135 -53.25 23.83 1.92
C GLN A 135 -52.31 24.81 1.19
N GLU A 136 -52.58 25.10 -0.08
CA GLU A 136 -51.66 25.86 -0.95
C GLU A 136 -51.46 27.32 -0.49
N GLN A 137 -52.52 27.96 0.00
CA GLN A 137 -52.49 29.38 0.42
C GLN A 137 -51.58 29.62 1.64
N ASP A 138 -51.49 28.65 2.55
CA ASP A 138 -50.65 28.75 3.75
C ASP A 138 -49.17 28.59 3.40
N ILE A 139 -48.86 27.77 2.38
CA ILE A 139 -47.48 27.57 1.90
C ILE A 139 -46.95 28.88 1.28
N LEU A 140 -47.74 29.53 0.42
CA LEU A 140 -47.35 30.78 -0.24
C LEU A 140 -47.09 31.90 0.76
N LYS A 141 -47.94 32.03 1.78
CA LYS A 141 -47.75 33.00 2.87
C LYS A 141 -46.46 32.72 3.66
N ALA A 142 -46.21 31.46 4.01
CA ALA A 142 -45.02 31.08 4.77
C ALA A 142 -43.72 31.36 3.98
N VAL A 143 -43.70 31.08 2.68
CA VAL A 143 -42.55 31.36 1.80
C VAL A 143 -42.28 32.86 1.74
N ASN A 144 -43.30 33.71 1.57
CA ASN A 144 -43.12 35.16 1.51
C ASN A 144 -42.57 35.76 2.81
N VAL A 145 -42.96 35.23 3.97
CA VAL A 145 -42.40 35.65 5.26
C VAL A 145 -40.94 35.22 5.37
N ALA A 146 -40.61 33.99 4.98
CA ALA A 146 -39.25 33.48 5.04
C ALA A 146 -38.29 34.23 4.10
N THR A 147 -38.71 34.57 2.88
CA THR A 147 -37.90 35.34 1.92
C THR A 147 -37.66 36.77 2.41
N SER A 148 -38.65 37.39 3.04
CA SER A 148 -38.52 38.74 3.63
C SER A 148 -37.58 38.75 4.84
N ALA A 149 -37.58 37.69 5.65
CA ALA A 149 -36.65 37.57 6.78
C ALA A 149 -35.21 37.33 6.32
N ALA A 150 -35.00 36.51 5.28
CA ALA A 150 -33.68 36.21 4.74
C ALA A 150 -33.01 37.41 4.07
N SER A 151 -33.77 38.29 3.41
CA SER A 151 -33.22 39.52 2.81
C SER A 151 -32.74 40.52 3.88
N VAL A 152 -33.39 40.56 5.05
CA VAL A 152 -32.98 41.42 6.16
C VAL A 152 -31.64 40.97 6.76
N THR A 153 -31.46 39.66 6.99
CA THR A 153 -30.23 39.14 7.63
C THR A 153 -28.99 39.24 6.73
N LEU A 154 -29.15 39.19 5.40
CA LEU A 154 -28.04 39.40 4.47
C LEU A 154 -27.52 40.85 4.48
N ASN A 155 -28.40 41.83 4.73
CA ASN A 155 -28.01 43.23 4.79
C ASN A 155 -27.23 43.57 6.07
N GLU A 156 -27.56 42.95 7.21
CA GLU A 156 -26.85 43.20 8.48
C GLU A 156 -25.44 42.62 8.50
N ASN A 157 -25.19 41.50 7.83
CA ASN A 157 -23.84 40.91 7.76
C ASN A 157 -22.88 41.71 6.85
N HIS A 158 -23.37 42.68 6.09
CA HIS A 158 -22.56 43.52 5.21
C HIS A 158 -22.14 44.85 5.86
N THR A 159 -22.81 45.29 6.94
CA THR A 159 -22.56 46.60 7.57
C THR A 159 -21.49 46.59 8.66
N ASP A 160 -21.03 45.42 9.11
CA ASP A 160 -20.13 45.27 10.26
C ASP A 160 -18.70 44.79 9.89
N ASN A 161 -18.16 45.27 8.77
CA ASN A 161 -16.75 45.09 8.38
C ASN A 161 -15.99 46.42 8.40
#